data_AF-A0A0H3XSQ2-F1
#
_entry.id   AF-A0A0H3XSQ2-F1
#
_cell.length_a   1.000
_cell.length_b   1.000
_cell.length_c   1.000
_cell.angle_alpha   90.00
_cell.angle_beta   90.00
_cell.angle_gamma   90.00
#
_symmetry.space_group_name_H-M   'P 1'
#
loop_
_entity.id
_entity.type
_entity.pdbx_description
1 polymer ?
#
loop_
_entity_poly.entity_id
_entity_poly.type
_entity_poly.pdbx_seq_one_letter_code
_entity_poly.pdbx_strand_id
1 'polypeptide(L)'
;IDELIISQPDTGEQALEIADTLIRSGGIDMIIIDSVAALVPKSEIEGDMGDAQMASQARLMSQALRKLTASINRTNCIAVFINQIRMKIGVMFGSPETTTGGNALKFYASVRIDIRRI
;
A
#
# COMPACT_ATOMS: atom_id res chain seq x y z
N ILE A 1 -23.11 -2.73 -9.24
CA ILE A 1 -21.85 -2.11 -9.72
C ILE A 1 -21.91 -0.60 -9.56
N ASP A 2 -23.09 0.01 -9.67
CA ASP A 2 -23.27 1.47 -9.66
C ASP A 2 -22.86 2.18 -8.35
N GLU A 3 -22.67 1.45 -7.25
CA GLU A 3 -22.22 1.99 -5.95
C GLU A 3 -20.71 1.80 -5.70
N LEU A 4 -19.96 1.20 -6.63
CA LEU A 4 -18.52 1.03 -6.50
C LEU A 4 -17.80 2.33 -6.89
N ILE A 5 -17.17 2.98 -5.90
CA ILE A 5 -16.29 4.12 -6.15
C ILE A 5 -14.95 3.63 -6.69
N ILE A 6 -14.52 4.19 -7.81
CA ILE A 6 -13.24 3.89 -8.46
C ILE A 6 -12.40 5.15 -8.48
N SER A 7 -11.13 5.02 -8.11
CA SER A 7 -10.13 6.08 -8.24
C SER A 7 -8.89 5.52 -8.92
N GLN A 8 -8.35 6.27 -9.89
CA GLN A 8 -7.07 5.99 -10.54
C GLN A 8 -6.11 7.14 -10.22
N PRO A 9 -5.36 7.05 -9.12
CA PRO A 9 -4.44 8.09 -8.70
C PRO A 9 -3.16 8.08 -9.56
N ASP A 10 -2.60 9.26 -9.77
CA ASP A 10 -1.34 9.49 -10.49
C ASP A 10 -0.12 9.12 -9.63
N THR A 11 -0.19 9.31 -8.30
CA THR A 11 0.92 9.04 -7.37
C THR A 11 0.49 8.23 -6.15
N GLY A 12 1.46 7.59 -5.49
CA GLY A 12 1.24 6.85 -4.25
C GLY A 12 0.75 7.73 -3.10
N GLU A 13 1.23 8.97 -2.98
CA GLU A 13 0.73 9.94 -2.01
C GLU A 13 -0.74 10.24 -2.24
N GLN A 14 -1.10 10.55 -3.49
CA GLN A 14 -2.48 10.86 -3.86
C GLN A 14 -3.41 9.68 -3.58
N ALA A 15 -2.99 8.46 -3.95
CA ALA A 15 -3.74 7.24 -3.67
C ALA A 15 -4.08 7.08 -2.19
N LEU A 16 -3.08 7.26 -1.32
CA LEU A 16 -3.21 7.08 0.12
C LEU A 16 -4.00 8.22 0.76
N GLU A 17 -3.92 9.44 0.23
CA GLU A 17 -4.70 10.60 0.68
C GLU A 17 -6.18 10.50 0.30
N ILE A 18 -6.48 10.03 -0.92
CA ILE A 18 -7.84 9.71 -1.35
C ILE A 18 -8.42 8.63 -0.42
N ALA A 19 -7.67 7.55 -0.18
CA ALA A 19 -8.10 6.48 0.70
C ALA A 19 -8.41 6.98 2.12
N ASP A 20 -7.53 7.77 2.71
CA ASP A 20 -7.69 8.33 4.05
C ASP A 20 -8.89 9.30 4.13
N THR A 21 -9.13 10.08 3.08
CA THR A 21 -10.29 10.98 3.00
C THR A 21 -11.60 10.22 2.88
N LEU A 22 -11.64 9.19 2.05
CA LEU A 22 -12.80 8.31 1.90
C LEU A 22 -13.12 7.57 3.21
N ILE A 23 -12.10 7.00 3.87
CA ILE A 23 -12.25 6.35 5.18
C ILE A 23 -12.79 7.34 6.21
N ARG A 24 -12.21 8.53 6.33
CA ARG A 24 -12.65 9.55 7.30
C ARG A 24 -14.07 10.06 7.09
N SER A 25 -14.61 9.97 5.87
CA SER A 25 -15.99 10.37 5.60
C SER A 25 -17.02 9.53 6.38
N GLY A 26 -16.64 8.32 6.79
CA GLY A 26 -17.55 7.37 7.45
C GLY A 26 -18.59 6.73 6.53
N GLY A 27 -18.58 7.08 5.23
CA GLY A 27 -19.51 6.52 4.24
C GLY A 27 -18.97 5.30 3.49
N ILE A 28 -17.80 4.78 3.88
CA ILE A 28 -17.12 3.68 3.18
C ILE A 28 -16.81 2.56 4.16
N ASP A 29 -17.44 1.41 3.95
CA ASP A 29 -17.23 0.22 4.79
C ASP A 29 -15.95 -0.54 4.41
N MET A 30 -15.52 -0.47 3.14
CA MET A 30 -14.34 -1.16 2.64
C MET A 30 -13.61 -0.36 1.58
N ILE A 31 -12.28 -0.36 1.64
CA ILE A 31 -11.41 0.16 0.60
C ILE A 31 -10.38 -0.90 0.18
N ILE A 32 -10.14 -0.99 -1.13
CA ILE A 32 -9.15 -1.89 -1.72
C ILE A 32 -8.11 -1.04 -2.44
N ILE A 33 -6.84 -1.23 -2.07
CA ILE A 33 -5.70 -0.62 -2.74
C ILE A 33 -5.02 -1.69 -3.59
N ASP A 34 -5.26 -1.62 -4.90
CA ASP A 34 -4.67 -2.47 -5.92
C ASP A 34 -3.69 -1.65 -6.77
N SER A 35 -2.38 -1.65 -6.49
CA SER A 35 -1.64 -2.47 -5.51
C SER A 35 -0.53 -1.67 -4.84
N VAL A 36 0.03 -2.19 -3.75
CA VAL A 36 1.15 -1.57 -3.02
C VAL A 36 2.37 -1.33 -3.91
N ALA A 37 2.70 -2.23 -4.85
CA ALA A 37 3.84 -1.97 -5.75
C ALA A 37 3.59 -0.79 -6.70
N ALA A 38 2.33 -0.49 -7.02
CA ALA A 38 1.96 0.63 -7.88
C ALA A 38 1.84 1.96 -7.13
N LEU A 39 2.01 1.98 -5.79
CA LEU A 39 2.10 3.21 -5.01
C LEU A 39 3.46 3.86 -5.19
N VAL A 40 3.71 4.41 -6.37
CA VAL A 40 4.97 5.05 -6.75
C VAL A 40 5.00 6.47 -6.17
N PRO A 41 6.00 6.83 -5.36
CA PRO A 41 6.12 8.19 -4.83
C PRO A 41 6.20 9.22 -5.96
N LYS A 42 5.60 10.39 -5.74
CA LYS A 42 5.64 11.50 -6.70
C LYS A 42 7.05 11.84 -7.16
N SER A 43 8.02 11.84 -6.24
CA SER A 43 9.42 12.11 -6.55
C SER A 43 10.00 11.12 -7.57
N GLU A 44 9.54 9.87 -7.56
CA GLU A 44 10.01 8.81 -8.46
C GLU A 44 9.37 8.93 -9.84
N ILE A 45 8.12 9.39 -9.91
CA ILE A 45 7.42 9.67 -11.18
C ILE A 45 8.03 10.89 -11.89
N GLU A 46 8.40 11.92 -11.12
CA GLU A 46 9.01 13.14 -11.65
C GLU A 46 10.52 13.02 -11.91
N GLY A 47 11.15 11.95 -11.40
CA GLY A 47 12.57 11.68 -11.58
C GLY A 47 12.89 10.95 -12.88
N ASP A 48 14.18 10.83 -13.19
CA ASP A 48 14.63 10.10 -14.37
C ASP A 48 14.75 8.60 -14.09
N MET A 49 14.56 7.79 -15.12
CA MET A 49 14.74 6.34 -15.02
C MET A 49 16.21 6.03 -14.67
N GLY A 50 16.43 5.43 -13.51
CA GLY A 50 17.76 5.11 -13.00
C GLY A 50 18.18 5.98 -11.80
N ASP A 51 17.41 7.01 -11.48
CA ASP A 51 17.67 7.82 -10.28
C ASP A 51 17.53 6.99 -9.00
N ALA A 52 18.51 7.17 -8.11
CA ALA A 52 18.56 6.44 -6.85
C ALA A 52 17.54 7.00 -5.84
N GLN A 53 16.35 6.42 -5.80
CA GLN A 53 15.32 6.77 -4.80
C GLN A 53 15.22 5.73 -3.70
N MET A 54 16.34 5.51 -3.00
CA MET A 54 16.42 4.46 -1.99
C MET A 54 15.34 4.60 -0.91
N ALA A 55 14.52 3.55 -0.78
CA ALA A 55 13.48 3.39 0.24
C ALA A 55 12.38 4.48 0.25
N SER A 56 12.20 5.21 -0.85
CA SER A 56 11.14 6.22 -1.03
C SER A 56 9.76 5.65 -0.68
N GLN A 57 9.39 4.55 -1.34
CA GLN A 57 8.11 3.86 -1.16
C GLN A 57 7.93 3.31 0.27
N ALA A 58 9.00 2.75 0.86
CA ALA A 58 8.93 2.23 2.23
C ALA A 58 8.68 3.33 3.28
N ARG A 59 9.26 4.53 3.07
CA ARG A 59 8.99 5.70 3.90
C ARG A 59 7.56 6.20 3.72
N LEU A 60 7.10 6.32 2.48
CA LEU A 60 5.72 6.68 2.15
C LEU A 60 4.72 5.78 2.87
N MET A 61 4.87 4.45 2.74
CA MET A 61 4.00 3.47 3.39
C MET A 61 4.01 3.61 4.92
N SER A 62 5.19 3.82 5.52
CA SER A 62 5.32 3.97 6.97
C SER A 62 4.60 5.21 7.51
N GLN A 63 4.63 6.31 6.76
CA GLN A 63 3.94 7.55 7.13
C GLN A 63 2.43 7.44 6.90
N ALA A 64 2.02 6.91 5.75
CA ALA A 64 0.62 6.78 5.38
C ALA A 64 -0.13 5.80 6.28
N LEU A 65 0.43 4.61 6.53
CA LEU A 65 -0.21 3.61 7.38
C LEU A 65 -0.42 4.11 8.81
N ARG A 66 0.51 4.92 9.35
CA ARG A 66 0.34 5.53 10.67
C ARG A 66 -0.91 6.42 10.73
N LYS A 67 -1.21 7.18 9.66
CA LYS A 67 -2.41 8.03 9.57
C LYS A 67 -3.65 7.17 9.32
N LEU A 68 -3.60 6.29 8.33
CA LEU A 68 -4.71 5.42 7.93
C LEU A 68 -5.20 4.54 9.08
N THR A 69 -4.32 3.94 9.88
CA THR A 69 -4.73 3.09 11.01
C THR A 69 -5.60 3.84 12.02
N ALA A 70 -5.32 5.12 12.27
CA ALA A 70 -6.16 5.93 13.14
C ALA A 70 -7.54 6.20 12.53
N SER A 71 -7.60 6.48 11.21
CA SER A 71 -8.86 6.70 10.48
C SER A 71 -9.71 5.43 10.39
N ILE A 72 -9.10 4.29 10.06
CA ILE A 72 -9.74 2.96 9.96
C ILE A 72 -10.39 2.59 11.30
N ASN A 73 -9.65 2.71 12.40
CA ASN A 73 -10.17 2.34 13.73
C ASN A 73 -11.38 3.20 14.15
N ARG A 74 -11.39 4.50 13.80
CA ARG A 74 -12.49 5.40 14.15
C ARG A 74 -13.78 5.14 13.36
N THR A 75 -13.65 4.64 12.14
CA THR A 75 -14.76 4.51 11.19
C THR A 75 -15.22 3.07 10.97
N ASN A 76 -14.52 2.12 11.58
CA ASN A 76 -14.76 0.68 11.40
C ASN A 76 -14.68 0.25 9.92
N CYS A 77 -13.89 0.97 9.12
CA CYS A 77 -13.65 0.66 7.71
C CYS A 77 -12.63 -0.47 7.57
N ILE A 78 -12.85 -1.40 6.63
CA ILE A 78 -11.89 -2.45 6.27
C ILE A 78 -10.98 -1.93 5.15
N ALA A 79 -9.67 -1.94 5.38
CA ALA A 79 -8.68 -1.63 4.34
C ALA A 79 -7.95 -2.89 3.87
N VAL A 80 -8.04 -3.18 2.57
CA VAL A 80 -7.37 -4.31 1.91
C VAL A 80 -6.25 -3.77 1.02
N PHE A 81 -5.04 -4.28 1.21
CA PHE A 81 -3.89 -3.95 0.37
C PHE A 81 -3.49 -5.17 -0.45
N ILE A 82 -3.57 -5.05 -1.77
CA ILE A 82 -3.05 -6.07 -2.69
C ILE A 82 -1.56 -5.81 -2.89
N ASN A 83 -0.76 -6.86 -2.83
CA ASN A 83 0.69 -6.75 -2.94
C ASN A 83 1.25 -7.92 -3.75
N GLN A 84 2.40 -7.70 -4.37
CA GLN A 84 3.11 -8.69 -5.16
C GLN A 84 4.27 -9.27 -4.37
N ILE A 85 4.53 -10.55 -4.64
CA ILE A 85 5.76 -11.20 -4.20
C ILE A 85 6.92 -10.72 -5.08
N ARG A 86 8.06 -10.52 -4.44
CA ARG A 86 9.38 -10.23 -5.02
C ARG A 86 10.41 -11.15 -4.37
N MET A 87 11.58 -11.26 -4.97
CA MET A 87 12.70 -12.03 -4.42
C MET A 87 13.78 -11.09 -3.89
N LYS A 88 14.25 -11.36 -2.66
CA LYS A 88 15.44 -10.69 -2.12
C LYS A 88 16.70 -11.39 -2.66
N ILE A 89 17.48 -10.64 -3.43
CA ILE A 89 18.78 -11.11 -3.93
C ILE A 89 19.74 -11.26 -2.74
N GLY A 90 20.52 -12.35 -2.71
CA GLY A 90 21.56 -12.59 -1.72
C GLY A 90 21.11 -13.32 -0.44
N VAL A 91 19.86 -13.79 -0.36
CA VAL A 91 19.41 -14.65 0.74
C VAL A 91 19.92 -16.08 0.51
N MET A 92 20.84 -16.55 1.37
CA MET A 92 21.43 -17.89 1.30
C MET A 92 20.71 -18.92 2.21
N PHE A 93 19.86 -18.45 3.13
CA PHE A 93 19.10 -19.29 4.06
C PHE A 93 17.72 -18.70 4.35
N GLY A 94 16.69 -19.55 4.43
CA GLY A 94 15.29 -19.14 4.60
C GLY A 94 14.59 -18.78 3.28
N SER A 95 13.36 -18.27 3.38
CA SER A 95 12.60 -17.87 2.18
C SER A 95 13.15 -16.57 1.58
N PRO A 96 13.43 -16.53 0.26
CA PRO A 96 13.82 -15.31 -0.43
C PRO A 96 12.63 -14.38 -0.72
N GLU A 97 11.39 -14.83 -0.47
CA GLU A 97 10.19 -14.07 -0.79
C GLU A 97 10.05 -12.81 0.09
N THR A 98 9.69 -11.71 -0.54
CA THR A 98 9.36 -10.44 0.10
C THR A 98 8.21 -9.76 -0.61
N THR A 99 7.64 -8.73 0.02
CA THR A 99 6.60 -7.88 -0.54
C THR A 99 7.13 -6.46 -0.76
N THR A 100 6.50 -5.68 -1.65
CA THR A 100 6.87 -4.27 -1.87
C THR A 100 6.35 -3.38 -0.75
N GLY A 101 6.76 -2.10 -0.72
CA GLY A 101 6.31 -1.13 0.29
C GLY A 101 7.01 -1.21 1.65
N GLY A 102 8.12 -1.95 1.76
CA GLY A 102 8.88 -2.09 3.01
C GLY A 102 8.20 -3.00 4.04
N ASN A 103 8.45 -2.76 5.32
CA ASN A 103 7.96 -3.62 6.40
C ASN A 103 6.72 -3.10 7.12
N ALA A 104 6.36 -1.81 6.96
CA ALA A 104 5.28 -1.20 7.74
C ALA A 104 3.96 -1.97 7.62
N LEU A 105 3.53 -2.31 6.40
CA LEU A 105 2.29 -3.05 6.18
C LEU A 105 2.25 -4.39 6.93
N LYS A 106 3.40 -5.05 7.12
CA LYS A 106 3.47 -6.32 7.86
C LYS A 106 3.12 -6.17 9.34
N PHE A 107 3.41 -5.00 9.92
CA PHE A 107 3.14 -4.70 11.32
C PHE A 107 1.77 -4.08 11.55
N TYR A 108 1.25 -3.34 10.56
CA TYR A 108 -0.07 -2.70 10.64
C TYR A 108 -1.21 -3.63 10.21
N ALA A 109 -0.96 -4.64 9.38
CA ALA A 109 -1.98 -5.56 8.92
C ALA A 109 -2.43 -6.51 10.05
N SER A 110 -3.73 -6.49 10.37
CA SER A 110 -4.34 -7.45 11.30
C SER A 110 -4.39 -8.87 10.73
N VAL A 111 -4.52 -8.99 9.41
CA VAL A 111 -4.54 -10.28 8.68
C VAL A 111 -3.64 -10.16 7.45
N ARG A 112 -2.90 -11.24 7.16
CA ARG A 112 -2.08 -11.37 5.96
C ARG A 112 -2.40 -12.69 5.28
N ILE A 113 -2.72 -12.65 3.99
CA ILE A 113 -3.13 -13.80 3.19
C ILE A 113 -2.13 -13.99 2.05
N ASP A 114 -1.62 -15.22 1.88
CA ASP A 114 -0.82 -15.64 0.73
C ASP A 114 -1.72 -16.48 -0.19
N ILE A 115 -1.92 -16.02 -1.43
CA ILE A 115 -2.81 -16.65 -2.41
C ILE A 115 -1.96 -17.23 -3.54
N ARG A 116 -2.11 -18.54 -3.80
CA ARG A 116 -1.38 -19.27 -4.85
C ARG A 116 -2.35 -20.10 -5.69
N ARG A 117 -2.10 -20.14 -7.00
CA ARG A 117 -2.78 -21.06 -7.92
C ARG A 117 -2.07 -22.41 -7.86
N ILE A 118 -2.81 -23.48 -7.56
CA ILE A 118 -2.34 -24.87 -7.56
C ILE A 118 -2.80 -25.61 -8.82
#